data_AF-A0A4Z1P087-F1
#
_entry.id   AF-A0A4Z1P087-F1
#
_cell.length_a   1.000
_cell.length_b   1.000
_cell.length_c   1.000
_cell.angle_alpha   90.00
_cell.angle_beta   90.00
_cell.angle_gamma   90.00
#
_symmetry.space_group_name_H-M   'P 1'
#
loop_
_entity.id
_entity.type
_entity.pdbx_description
1 polymer ?
#
loop_
_entity_poly.entity_id
_entity_poly.type
_entity_poly.pdbx_seq_one_letter_code
_entity_poly.pdbx_strand_id
1 'polypeptide(L)'
;MIQLKSWLNCIDNSGAAIVECIKVLRMKRAAKIVVQKQRNFGPETGPGGSVSISAANKVRRGDIRHAVVVRTAKKMQRKDGSVVRFDDNACVLIGKGGDPIGSRLNGEFTQCWQG
;
A
#
# COMPACT_ATOMS: atom_id res chain seq x y z
N MET A 1 15.18 -0.14 4.41
CA MET A 1 14.90 1.31 4.47
C MET A 1 14.19 1.64 3.17
N ILE A 2 13.17 2.51 3.15
CA ILE A 2 12.54 2.89 1.88
C ILE A 2 13.27 4.11 1.32
N GLN A 3 13.64 4.02 0.04
CA GLN A 3 14.33 5.06 -0.71
C GLN A 3 13.75 5.17 -2.12
N LEU A 4 14.24 6.13 -2.90
CA LEU A 4 13.93 6.22 -4.33
C LEU A 4 14.16 4.87 -5.03
N LYS A 5 13.31 4.53 -5.99
CA LYS A 5 13.33 3.25 -6.73
C LYS A 5 13.06 2.00 -5.88
N SER A 6 12.69 2.15 -4.60
CA SER A 6 12.28 0.99 -3.80
C SER A 6 10.93 0.45 -4.27
N TRP A 7 10.85 -0.87 -4.34
CA TRP A 7 9.62 -1.60 -4.65
C TRP A 7 8.87 -1.93 -3.36
N LEU A 8 7.55 -1.75 -3.38
CA LEU A 8 6.67 -2.07 -2.26
C LEU A 8 5.44 -2.84 -2.74
N ASN A 9 5.02 -3.80 -1.91
CA ASN A 9 3.75 -4.47 -2.07
C ASN A 9 2.63 -3.52 -1.64
N CYS A 10 1.64 -3.32 -2.52
CA CYS A 10 0.43 -2.63 -2.10
C CYS A 10 -0.49 -3.65 -1.42
N ILE A 11 -0.90 -3.38 -0.19
CA ILE A 11 -1.69 -4.32 0.63
C ILE A 11 -3.13 -3.88 0.85
N ASP A 12 -3.67 -3.01 -0.01
CA ASP A 12 -5.07 -2.65 0.00
C ASP A 12 -5.80 -3.27 -1.21
N ASN A 13 -7.13 -3.09 -1.25
CA ASN A 13 -7.94 -3.45 -2.41
C ASN A 13 -8.11 -2.28 -3.40
N SER A 14 -7.16 -1.34 -3.48
CA SER A 14 -7.21 -0.26 -4.49
C SER A 14 -7.03 -0.75 -5.92
N GLY A 15 -6.42 -1.94 -6.09
CA GLY A 15 -6.07 -2.49 -7.39
C GLY A 15 -4.60 -2.38 -7.74
N ALA A 16 -3.77 -1.70 -6.94
CA ALA A 16 -2.33 -1.83 -7.06
C ALA A 16 -1.85 -3.17 -6.47
N ALA A 17 -0.95 -3.85 -7.18
CA ALA A 17 -0.21 -5.01 -6.67
C ALA A 17 1.16 -4.57 -6.19
N ILE A 18 1.89 -3.87 -7.06
CA ILE A 18 3.27 -3.45 -6.84
C ILE A 18 3.41 -1.98 -7.19
N VAL A 19 4.11 -1.25 -6.34
CA VAL A 19 4.42 0.17 -6.54
C VAL A 19 5.90 0.45 -6.39
N GLU A 20 6.35 1.52 -7.03
CA GLU A 20 7.73 2.02 -6.93
C GLU A 20 7.73 3.38 -6.24
N CYS A 21 8.64 3.56 -5.27
CA CYS A 21 8.84 4.84 -4.61
C CYS A 21 9.57 5.83 -5.52
N ILE A 22 8.92 6.96 -5.81
CA ILE A 22 9.47 8.05 -6.63
C ILE A 22 9.81 9.29 -5.80
N LYS A 23 9.34 9.38 -4.56
CA LYS A 23 9.73 10.41 -3.60
C LYS A 23 9.42 9.94 -2.19
N VAL A 24 10.40 10.01 -1.29
CA VAL A 24 10.16 9.88 0.15
C VAL A 24 9.70 11.24 0.66
N LEU A 25 8.54 11.30 1.32
CA LEU A 25 8.01 12.55 1.87
C LEU A 25 8.56 12.75 3.29
N ARG A 26 8.67 14.02 3.70
CA ARG A 26 9.21 14.40 5.02
C ARG A 26 8.25 14.11 6.19
N MET A 27 7.03 13.66 5.87
CA MET A 27 6.01 13.21 6.82
C MET A 27 6.26 11.75 7.24
N LYS A 28 5.83 11.36 8.45
CA LYS A 28 6.04 10.01 9.00
C LYS A 28 5.55 8.93 8.01
N ARG A 29 6.49 8.29 7.31
CA ARG A 29 6.31 7.13 6.41
C ARG A 29 5.43 7.37 5.18
N ALA A 30 5.22 8.62 4.80
CA ALA A 30 4.53 8.92 3.55
C ALA A 30 5.52 8.89 2.38
N ALA A 31 5.10 8.33 1.25
CA ALA A 31 5.85 8.32 0.01
C ALA A 31 4.94 8.69 -1.15
N LYS A 32 5.51 9.34 -2.15
CA LYS A 32 4.92 9.39 -3.48
C LYS A 32 5.38 8.15 -4.23
N ILE A 33 4.43 7.41 -4.77
CA ILE A 33 4.66 6.17 -5.48
C ILE A 33 4.07 6.24 -6.88
N VAL A 34 4.54 5.37 -7.75
CA VAL A 34 3.90 5.08 -9.05
C VAL A 34 3.45 3.62 -9.07
N VAL A 35 2.23 3.37 -9.55
CA VAL A 35 1.71 2.02 -9.71
C VAL A 35 2.43 1.33 -10.86
N GLN A 36 3.17 0.26 -10.55
CA GLN A 36 3.93 -0.50 -11.55
C GLN A 36 3.17 -1.72 -12.05
N LYS A 37 2.40 -2.36 -11.17
CA LYS A 37 1.57 -3.52 -11.49
C LYS A 37 0.22 -3.41 -10.81
N GLN A 38 -0.85 -3.70 -11.55
CA GLN A 38 -2.18 -3.85 -10.98
C GLN A 38 -2.43 -5.31 -10.56
N ARG A 39 -3.30 -5.50 -9.58
CA ARG A 39 -3.90 -6.81 -9.33
C ARG A 39 -4.90 -7.07 -10.45
N ASN A 40 -4.84 -8.26 -11.04
CA ASN A 40 -6.00 -8.80 -11.73
C ASN A 40 -6.97 -9.22 -10.64
N PHE A 41 -7.86 -8.32 -10.24
CA PHE A 41 -9.17 -8.79 -9.81
C PHE A 41 -9.78 -9.35 -11.08
N GLY A 42 -9.87 -10.67 -11.18
CA GLY A 42 -10.60 -11.29 -12.29
C GLY A 42 -12.01 -10.70 -12.36
N PRO A 43 -12.73 -10.86 -13.48
CA PRO A 43 -14.14 -10.52 -13.46
C PRO A 43 -14.80 -11.39 -12.37
N GLU A 44 -15.40 -10.79 -11.34
CA GLU A 44 -16.29 -11.51 -10.41
C GLU A 44 -17.62 -11.86 -11.09
N THR A 45 -17.57 -12.25 -12.37
CA THR A 45 -18.73 -12.70 -13.13
C THR A 45 -18.84 -14.21 -12.99
N GLY A 46 -19.40 -14.66 -11.87
CA GLY A 46 -20.29 -15.81 -11.96
C GLY A 46 -21.45 -15.45 -12.90
N PRO A 47 -21.97 -16.37 -13.72
CA PRO A 47 -23.04 -16.07 -14.66
C PRO A 47 -24.27 -15.56 -13.89
N GLY A 48 -24.58 -14.26 -14.03
CA GLY A 48 -25.74 -13.61 -13.42
C GLY A 48 -25.47 -12.56 -12.33
N GLY A 49 -24.22 -12.33 -11.92
CA GLY A 49 -23.89 -11.37 -10.85
C GLY A 49 -23.67 -9.94 -11.33
N SER A 50 -24.37 -8.97 -10.76
CA SER A 50 -24.06 -7.54 -10.92
C SER A 50 -22.62 -7.26 -10.52
N VAL A 51 -21.90 -6.46 -11.34
CA VAL A 51 -20.52 -6.06 -11.04
C VAL A 51 -20.52 -5.35 -9.69
N SER A 52 -19.99 -6.01 -8.66
CA SER A 52 -19.79 -5.36 -7.37
C SER A 52 -18.83 -4.19 -7.60
N ILE A 53 -19.31 -2.96 -7.43
CA ILE A 53 -18.53 -1.71 -7.57
C ILE A 53 -17.24 -1.76 -6.72
N SER A 54 -17.21 -2.62 -5.71
CA SER A 54 -16.04 -2.87 -4.86
C SER A 54 -14.88 -3.65 -5.52
N ALA A 55 -15.09 -4.31 -6.66
CA ALA A 55 -14.07 -5.10 -7.38
C ALA A 55 -13.37 -4.32 -8.51
N ALA A 56 -13.87 -3.12 -8.87
CA ALA A 56 -13.24 -2.31 -9.89
C ALA A 56 -11.88 -1.75 -9.40
N ASN A 57 -10.85 -1.89 -10.24
CA ASN A 57 -9.55 -1.28 -9.98
C ASN A 57 -9.70 0.25 -9.85
N LYS A 58 -9.45 0.78 -8.65
CA LYS A 58 -9.50 2.23 -8.35
C LYS A 58 -8.27 3.00 -8.86
N VAL A 59 -7.21 2.27 -9.22
CA VAL A 59 -5.95 2.81 -9.75
C VAL A 59 -5.51 2.04 -10.99
N ARG A 60 -4.80 2.73 -11.89
CA ARG A 60 -4.21 2.16 -13.11
C ARG A 60 -2.69 2.08 -13.05
N ARG A 61 -2.08 1.20 -13.85
CA ARG A 61 -0.62 1.22 -14.06
C ARG A 61 -0.19 2.60 -14.57
N GLY A 62 0.88 3.15 -13.99
CA GLY A 62 1.37 4.50 -14.26
C GLY A 62 0.74 5.58 -13.37
N ASP A 63 -0.33 5.30 -12.63
CA ASP A 63 -0.90 6.28 -11.70
C ASP A 63 0.12 6.66 -10.63
N ILE A 64 0.30 7.97 -10.46
CA ILE A 64 1.10 8.52 -9.37
C ILE A 64 0.17 8.80 -8.18
N ARG A 65 0.47 8.18 -7.03
CA ARG A 65 -0.33 8.29 -5.80
C ARG A 65 0.55 8.57 -4.59
N HIS A 66 -0.08 8.98 -3.50
CA HIS A 66 0.56 8.94 -2.19
C HIS A 66 0.31 7.58 -1.56
N ALA A 67 1.24 7.15 -0.72
CA ALA A 67 1.13 5.92 0.03
C ALA A 67 1.74 6.07 1.43
N VAL A 68 1.19 5.32 2.38
CA VAL A 68 1.76 5.15 3.72
C VAL A 68 2.45 3.81 3.79
N VAL A 69 3.73 3.81 4.20
CA VAL A 69 4.50 2.57 4.39
C VAL A 69 4.09 1.94 5.72
N VAL A 70 3.51 0.74 5.63
CA VAL A 70 2.97 0.00 6.78
C VAL A 70 3.88 -1.15 7.23
N ARG A 71 4.64 -1.75 6.30
CA ARG A 71 5.68 -2.74 6.62
C ARG A 71 7.02 -2.34 6.04
N THR A 72 8.08 -2.74 6.72
CA THR A 72 9.44 -2.62 6.19
C THR A 72 10.32 -3.79 6.61
N ALA A 73 11.15 -4.23 5.66
CA ALA A 73 12.21 -5.19 5.91
C ALA A 73 13.36 -4.60 6.74
N LYS A 74 13.41 -3.26 6.91
CA LYS A 74 14.34 -2.66 7.86
C LYS A 74 13.90 -2.99 9.28
N LYS A 75 14.84 -3.44 10.13
CA LYS A 75 14.61 -3.49 11.58
C LYS A 75 14.23 -2.10 12.09
N MET A 76 13.18 -2.04 12.90
CA MET A 76 12.69 -0.83 13.55
C MET A 76 12.63 -1.08 15.05
N GLN A 77 13.27 -0.24 15.83
CA GLN A 77 13.17 -0.26 17.27
C GLN A 77 11.96 0.59 17.71
N ARG A 78 11.12 0.02 18.57
CA ARG A 78 9.99 0.70 19.20
C ARG A 78 10.46 1.46 20.46
N LYS A 79 9.60 2.34 20.98
CA LYS A 79 9.88 3.12 22.19
C LYS A 79 10.13 2.24 23.43
N ASP A 80 9.50 1.07 23.49
CA ASP A 80 9.68 0.06 24.54
C ASP A 80 10.98 -0.76 24.39
N GLY A 81 11.81 -0.48 23.38
CA GLY A 81 13.05 -1.20 23.11
C GLY A 81 12.87 -2.47 22.25
N SER A 82 11.65 -2.94 22.03
CA SER A 82 11.39 -4.09 21.16
C SER A 82 11.75 -3.79 19.70
N VAL A 83 12.20 -4.81 18.96
CA VAL A 83 12.58 -4.67 17.55
C VAL A 83 11.58 -5.41 16.68
N VAL A 84 11.02 -4.70 15.69
CA VAL A 84 10.12 -5.27 14.68
C VAL A 84 10.81 -5.28 13.33
N ARG A 85 10.63 -6.36 12.60
CA ARG A 85 11.00 -6.49 11.20
C ARG A 85 9.95 -7.32 10.49
N PHE A 86 9.62 -6.94 9.27
CA PHE A 86 8.80 -7.74 8.36
C PHE A 86 9.68 -8.38 7.27
N ASP A 87 9.14 -9.36 6.56
CA ASP A 87 9.86 -10.00 5.46
C ASP A 87 9.90 -9.12 4.20
N ASP A 88 8.90 -8.24 4.03
CA ASP A 88 8.74 -7.37 2.87
C ASP A 88 8.61 -5.88 3.24
N ASN A 89 8.60 -5.04 2.20
CA ASN A 89 8.15 -3.66 2.29
C ASN A 89 6.74 -3.55 1.72
N ALA A 90 5.83 -2.95 2.47
CA ALA A 90 4.44 -2.81 2.04
C ALA A 90 3.88 -1.42 2.33
N CYS A 91 2.91 -1.01 1.52
CA CYS A 91 2.22 0.25 1.66
C CYS A 91 0.71 0.16 1.37
N VAL A 92 0.01 1.19 1.80
CA VAL A 92 -1.41 1.45 1.51
C VAL A 92 -1.51 2.73 0.71
N LEU A 93 -2.32 2.75 -0.34
CA LEU A 93 -2.50 3.96 -1.15
C LEU A 93 -3.47 4.93 -0.46
N ILE A 94 -3.13 6.21 -0.48
CA ILE A 94 -3.93 7.26 0.12
C ILE A 94 -4.22 8.39 -0.88
N GLY A 95 -5.39 9.01 -0.70
CA GLY A 95 -5.81 10.21 -1.41
C GLY A 95 -5.07 11.46 -0.93
N LYS A 96 -5.43 12.61 -1.51
CA LYS A 96 -4.86 13.91 -1.08
C LYS A 96 -5.28 14.29 0.34
N GLY A 97 -6.48 13.89 0.77
CA GLY A 97 -6.99 14.10 2.13
C GLY A 97 -6.38 13.19 3.19
N GLY A 98 -5.54 12.21 2.80
CA GLY A 98 -4.97 11.22 3.71
C GLY A 98 -5.80 9.95 3.85
N ASP A 99 -7.04 9.95 3.34
CA ASP A 99 -7.91 8.78 3.38
C ASP A 99 -7.39 7.62 2.51
N PRO A 100 -7.53 6.36 2.95
CA PRO A 100 -7.22 5.19 2.13
C PRO A 100 -8.01 5.16 0.83
N ILE A 101 -7.34 4.82 -0.28
CA ILE A 101 -8.01 4.60 -1.57
C ILE A 101 -8.75 3.24 -1.54
N GLY A 102 -8.10 2.22 -1.02
CA GLY A 102 -8.74 0.93 -0.73
C GLY A 102 -9.69 1.03 0.47
N SER A 103 -10.75 0.24 0.45
CA SER A 103 -11.70 0.10 1.57
C SER A 103 -11.35 -1.06 2.51
N ARG A 104 -10.40 -1.93 2.11
CA ARG A 104 -9.94 -3.09 2.88
C ARG A 104 -8.42 -3.21 2.79
N LEU A 105 -7.80 -3.66 3.88
CA LEU A 105 -6.38 -3.95 3.99
C LEU A 105 -6.16 -5.46 4.15
N ASN A 106 -5.10 -5.98 3.55
CA ASN A 106 -4.80 -7.41 3.52
C ASN A 106 -3.52 -7.73 4.32
N GLY A 107 -3.59 -8.81 5.09
CA GLY A 107 -2.48 -9.34 5.85
C GLY A 107 -2.18 -8.55 7.13
N GLU A 108 -1.18 -9.01 7.86
CA GLU A 108 -0.77 -8.39 9.11
C GLU A 108 0.02 -7.11 8.83
N PHE A 109 -0.33 -6.08 9.58
CA PHE A 109 0.44 -4.86 9.68
C PHE A 109 0.30 -4.41 11.12
N THR A 110 1.43 -4.30 11.80
CA THR A 110 1.36 -3.84 13.18
C THR A 110 1.16 -2.33 13.19
N GLN A 111 0.20 -1.84 13.97
CA GLN A 111 0.05 -0.43 14.33
C GLN A 111 1.22 -0.03 15.24
N CYS A 112 2.44 -0.04 14.72
CA CYS A 112 3.67 0.20 15.49
C CYS A 112 3.85 1.66 15.94
N TRP A 113 2.85 2.53 15.74
CA TRP A 113 3.01 3.98 15.80
C TRP A 113 1.77 4.67 16.35
N GLN A 114 1.32 4.30 17.54
CA GLN A 114 0.75 5.29 18.45
C GLN A 114 1.94 5.94 19.16
N GLY A 115 2.30 7.15 18.75
CA GLY A 115 3.46 7.81 19.31
C GLY A 115 3.63 9.25 18.95
#